data_AF-A0A9W2XDW3-F1
#
_entry.id   AF-A0A9W2XDW3-F1
#
_cell.length_a   1.000
_cell.length_b   1.000
_cell.length_c   1.000
_cell.angle_alpha   90.00
_cell.angle_beta   90.00
_cell.angle_gamma   90.00
#
_symmetry.space_group_name_H-M   'P 1'
#
loop_
_entity.id
_entity.type
_entity.pdbx_description
1 polymer ?
#
loop_
_entity_poly.entity_id
_entity_poly.type
_entity_poly.pdbx_seq_one_letter_code
_entity_poly.pdbx_strand_id
1 'polypeptide(L)'
;MEERGRTIITDQQKQSLKHFFEKGMRSVGSPLVQAAAEITALPPSIIEVSSLEELGVETIVLSFDHQKATMEVSEVSSKGASEFLASTDTVNNFALHFKASSSAIRTTKEPVSVLVKRVQELFNQKYKDVGGVGKIPYQSLRNHNVTIHAAGLPKGLTLKKPSFYGRKQLEDIIKAEDQISFHIGGENGAQSQTVEEILDAMCGNGRFLVLL
;
A
#
# COMPACT_ATOMS: atom_id res chain seq x y z
N MET A 1 3.82 -15.09 27.85
CA MET A 1 4.86 -16.02 27.34
C MET A 1 4.12 -17.07 26.57
N GLU A 2 3.93 -16.85 25.27
CA GLU A 2 3.28 -17.82 24.39
C GLU A 2 4.41 -18.74 23.90
N GLU A 3 4.30 -20.04 24.22
CA GLU A 3 5.31 -21.02 23.88
C GLU A 3 5.51 -21.08 22.37
N ARG A 4 6.76 -20.95 21.94
CA ARG A 4 7.17 -21.11 20.54
C ARG A 4 6.81 -22.53 20.13
N GLY A 5 5.77 -22.68 19.33
CA GLY A 5 5.19 -23.98 18.97
C GLY A 5 6.13 -24.79 18.10
N ARG A 6 6.94 -25.67 18.71
CA ARG A 6 7.71 -26.69 18.01
C ARG A 6 6.73 -27.68 17.37
N THR A 7 6.88 -27.95 16.07
CA THR A 7 6.09 -29.01 15.43
C THR A 7 6.64 -30.36 15.87
N ILE A 8 5.85 -31.13 16.62
CA ILE A 8 6.23 -32.47 17.08
C ILE A 8 5.87 -33.48 15.99
N ILE A 9 6.87 -34.24 15.53
CA ILE A 9 6.69 -35.32 14.56
C ILE A 9 6.57 -36.65 15.34
N THR A 10 5.46 -37.36 15.15
CA THR A 10 5.20 -38.66 15.77
C THR A 10 6.05 -39.76 15.14
N ASP A 11 6.26 -40.88 15.86
CA ASP A 11 7.07 -41.98 15.33
C ASP A 11 6.45 -42.63 14.09
N GLN A 12 5.11 -42.68 14.00
CA GLN A 12 4.41 -43.11 12.79
C GLN A 12 4.68 -42.19 11.59
N GLN A 13 4.68 -40.87 11.82
CA GLN A 13 5.02 -39.89 10.78
C GLN A 13 6.49 -40.05 10.36
N LYS A 14 7.43 -40.22 11.30
CA LYS A 14 8.84 -40.50 10.98
C LYS A 14 9.01 -41.75 10.13
N GLN A 15 8.32 -42.84 10.47
CA GLN A 15 8.41 -44.10 9.72
C GLN A 15 7.88 -43.94 8.29
N SER A 16 6.83 -43.14 8.12
CA SER A 16 6.28 -42.81 6.81
C SER A 16 7.25 -41.95 6.00
N LEU A 17 7.85 -40.92 6.60
CA LEU A 17 8.86 -40.07 5.95
C LEU A 17 10.09 -40.87 5.51
N LYS A 18 10.56 -41.79 6.36
CA LYS A 18 11.67 -42.69 6.04
C LYS A 18 11.38 -43.57 4.82
N HIS A 19 10.17 -44.13 4.73
CA HIS A 19 9.73 -44.88 3.55
C HIS A 19 9.73 -44.05 2.26
N PHE A 20 9.28 -42.79 2.33
CA PHE A 20 9.33 -41.88 1.18
C PHE A 20 10.76 -41.51 0.78
N PHE A 21 11.65 -41.37 1.76
CA PHE A 21 13.06 -41.11 1.53
C PHE A 21 13.75 -42.28 0.79
N GLU A 22 13.48 -43.52 1.22
CA GLU A 22 13.95 -44.74 0.54
C GLU A 22 13.43 -44.82 -0.91
N LYS A 23 12.22 -44.32 -1.16
CA LYS A 23 11.63 -44.18 -2.51
C LYS A 23 12.19 -43.03 -3.35
N GLY A 24 13.15 -42.26 -2.85
CA GLY A 24 13.84 -41.22 -3.61
C GLY A 24 13.42 -39.78 -3.30
N MET A 25 12.76 -39.51 -2.16
CA MET A 25 12.46 -38.16 -1.67
C MET A 25 13.70 -37.43 -1.14
N ARG A 26 14.78 -37.37 -1.95
CA ARG A 26 16.12 -36.91 -1.52
C ARG A 26 16.43 -35.44 -1.85
N SER A 27 15.43 -34.68 -2.30
CA SER A 27 15.61 -33.28 -2.68
C SER A 27 14.37 -32.46 -2.34
N VAL A 28 14.61 -31.20 -1.97
CA VAL A 28 13.58 -30.15 -1.85
C VAL A 28 12.83 -30.00 -3.17
N GLY A 29 11.50 -29.86 -3.10
CA GLY A 29 10.62 -29.80 -4.27
C GLY A 29 10.40 -31.14 -5.00
N SER A 30 10.84 -32.27 -4.43
CA SER A 30 10.51 -33.59 -4.99
C SER A 30 8.98 -33.77 -5.06
N PRO A 31 8.41 -34.33 -6.15
CA PRO A 31 6.98 -34.64 -6.23
C PRO A 31 6.50 -35.54 -5.09
N LEU A 32 7.42 -36.30 -4.47
CA LEU A 32 7.14 -37.16 -3.32
C LEU A 32 6.83 -36.38 -2.03
N VAL A 33 7.28 -35.12 -1.92
CA VAL A 33 7.01 -34.26 -0.75
C VAL A 33 5.51 -34.04 -0.58
N GLN A 34 4.79 -33.82 -1.68
CA GLN A 34 3.34 -33.61 -1.64
C GLN A 34 2.60 -34.87 -1.18
N ALA A 35 2.99 -36.04 -1.71
CA ALA A 35 2.43 -37.31 -1.30
C ALA A 35 2.73 -37.63 0.17
N ALA A 36 3.93 -37.28 0.64
CA ALA A 36 4.29 -37.41 2.05
C ALA A 36 3.46 -36.46 2.93
N ALA A 37 3.23 -35.22 2.50
CA ALA A 37 2.43 -34.23 3.23
C ALA A 37 0.99 -34.69 3.45
N GLU A 38 0.39 -35.28 2.42
CA GLU A 38 -0.96 -35.84 2.48
C GLU A 38 -1.05 -37.01 3.47
N ILE A 39 -0.06 -37.91 3.49
CA ILE A 39 -0.06 -39.08 4.37
C ILE A 39 0.24 -38.71 5.83
N THR A 40 1.20 -37.82 6.06
CA THR A 40 1.62 -37.47 7.41
C THR A 40 0.80 -36.34 8.02
N ALA A 41 -0.03 -35.66 7.22
CA ALA A 41 -0.70 -34.41 7.58
C ALA A 41 0.28 -33.34 8.10
N LEU A 42 1.52 -33.36 7.59
CA LEU A 42 2.55 -32.38 7.94
C LEU A 42 2.69 -31.36 6.82
N PRO A 43 3.03 -30.10 7.14
CA PRO A 43 3.40 -29.11 6.13
C PRO A 43 4.57 -29.62 5.26
N PRO A 44 4.59 -29.33 3.95
CA PRO A 44 5.71 -29.67 3.06
C PRO A 44 7.08 -29.19 3.59
N SER A 45 7.12 -28.01 4.22
CA SER A 45 8.34 -27.47 4.82
C SER A 45 8.92 -28.34 5.95
N ILE A 46 8.06 -29.01 6.73
CA ILE A 46 8.49 -29.95 7.78
C ILE A 46 9.13 -31.19 7.17
N ILE A 47 8.58 -31.66 6.05
CA ILE A 47 9.01 -32.88 5.35
C ILE A 47 10.35 -32.68 4.67
N GLU A 48 10.54 -31.52 4.05
CA GLU A 48 11.81 -31.13 3.43
C GLU A 48 12.94 -31.07 4.46
N VAL A 49 12.69 -30.50 5.65
CA VAL A 49 13.67 -30.49 6.75
C VAL A 49 13.96 -31.90 7.24
N SER A 50 12.93 -32.71 7.48
CA SER A 50 13.09 -34.10 7.96
C SER A 50 13.92 -34.95 6.98
N SER A 51 13.81 -34.68 5.68
CA SER A 51 14.58 -35.39 4.65
C SER A 51 16.08 -35.06 4.69
N LEU A 52 16.43 -33.82 5.05
CA LEU A 52 17.83 -33.40 5.21
C LEU A 52 18.46 -34.00 6.47
N GLU A 53 17.66 -34.21 7.53
CA GLU A 53 18.13 -34.86 8.76
C GLU A 53 18.58 -36.31 8.53
N GLU A 54 17.82 -37.08 7.75
CA GLU A 54 18.17 -38.46 7.38
C GLU A 54 19.42 -38.56 6.48
N LEU A 55 19.84 -37.43 5.87
CA LEU A 55 21.12 -37.31 5.17
C LEU A 55 22.29 -36.94 6.10
N GLY A 56 22.04 -36.83 7.41
CA GLY A 56 23.02 -36.40 8.41
C GLY A 56 23.24 -34.89 8.46
N VAL A 57 22.36 -34.10 7.83
CA VAL A 57 22.47 -32.63 7.79
C VAL A 57 21.66 -32.03 8.94
N GLU A 58 22.34 -31.33 9.83
CA GLU A 58 21.69 -30.51 10.84
C GLU A 58 21.07 -29.28 10.18
N THR A 59 19.73 -29.17 10.26
CA THR A 59 18.97 -28.18 9.49
C THR A 59 18.12 -27.33 10.41
N ILE A 60 18.07 -26.03 10.13
CA ILE A 60 17.18 -25.06 10.76
C ILE A 60 16.47 -24.28 9.66
N VAL A 61 15.15 -24.17 9.76
CA VAL A 61 14.31 -23.32 8.93
C VAL A 61 13.60 -22.32 9.84
N LEU A 62 13.84 -21.04 9.59
CA LEU A 62 13.14 -19.93 10.22
C LEU A 62 12.31 -19.23 9.15
N SER A 63 11.00 -19.12 9.36
CA SER A 63 10.10 -18.39 8.48
C SER A 63 9.42 -17.25 9.21
N PHE A 64 9.33 -16.10 8.54
CA PHE A 64 8.67 -14.90 9.05
C PHE A 64 7.53 -14.52 8.09
N ASP A 65 6.31 -14.47 8.61
CA ASP A 65 5.14 -14.02 7.84
C ASP A 65 4.92 -12.52 8.01
N HIS A 66 5.10 -11.76 6.92
CA HIS A 66 4.91 -10.31 6.91
C HIS A 66 3.44 -9.88 6.93
N GLN A 67 2.49 -10.80 6.71
CA GLN A 67 1.06 -10.50 6.70
C GLN A 67 0.43 -10.71 8.08
N LYS A 68 1.06 -11.49 8.96
CA LYS A 68 0.58 -11.73 10.32
C LYS A 68 1.05 -10.60 11.24
N ALA A 69 0.09 -9.88 11.83
CA ALA A 69 0.37 -8.74 12.71
C ALA A 69 1.23 -9.09 13.95
N THR A 70 1.29 -10.37 14.32
CA THR A 70 2.04 -10.86 15.48
C THR A 70 3.56 -10.87 15.27
N MET A 71 4.06 -10.65 14.04
CA MET A 71 5.50 -10.66 13.72
C MET A 71 6.22 -11.91 14.26
N GLU A 72 5.53 -13.03 14.19
CA GLU A 72 5.91 -14.29 14.79
C GLU A 72 6.79 -15.08 13.80
N VAL A 73 7.90 -15.63 14.30
CA VAL A 73 8.78 -16.51 13.51
C VAL A 73 8.37 -17.94 13.78
N SER A 74 8.02 -18.68 12.73
CA SER A 74 7.88 -20.13 12.81
C SER A 74 9.22 -20.80 12.59
N GLU A 75 9.51 -21.79 13.43
CA GLU A 75 10.79 -22.51 13.48
C GLU A 75 10.55 -23.99 13.22
N VAL A 76 11.42 -24.56 12.38
CA VAL A 76 11.51 -26.00 12.15
C VAL A 76 12.98 -26.37 12.21
N SER A 77 13.37 -27.20 13.18
CA SER A 77 14.77 -27.59 13.35
C SER A 77 14.91 -29.09 13.51
N SER A 78 16.08 -29.59 13.11
CA SER A 78 16.49 -30.93 13.46
C SER A 78 16.72 -31.12 14.96
N LYS A 79 16.78 -32.38 15.39
CA LYS A 79 17.10 -32.72 16.78
C LYS A 79 18.45 -32.14 17.20
N GLY A 80 19.50 -32.35 16.39
CA GLY A 80 20.85 -31.84 16.65
C GLY A 80 20.94 -30.32 16.61
N ALA A 81 20.25 -29.69 15.66
CA ALA A 81 20.25 -28.24 15.54
C ALA A 81 19.45 -27.52 16.64
N SER A 82 18.59 -28.23 17.38
CA SER A 82 17.77 -27.61 18.42
C SER A 82 18.57 -27.19 19.66
N GLU A 83 19.67 -27.87 19.97
CA GLU A 83 20.57 -27.45 21.06
C GLU A 83 21.30 -26.15 20.70
N PHE A 84 21.67 -25.98 19.43
CA PHE A 84 22.23 -24.74 18.92
C PHE A 84 21.22 -23.58 19.01
N LEU A 85 19.96 -23.79 18.66
CA LEU A 85 18.92 -22.76 18.81
C LEU A 85 18.56 -22.46 20.26
N ALA A 86 18.58 -23.45 21.14
CA ALA A 86 18.34 -23.23 22.57
C ALA A 86 19.48 -22.45 23.24
N SER A 87 20.72 -22.62 22.76
CA SER A 87 21.91 -21.95 23.30
C SER A 87 22.19 -20.58 22.66
N THR A 88 21.48 -20.21 21.59
CA THR A 88 21.70 -18.95 20.87
C THR A 88 20.44 -18.12 20.72
N ASP A 89 20.57 -16.80 20.64
CA ASP A 89 19.44 -15.90 20.35
C ASP A 89 19.07 -15.85 18.86
N THR A 90 19.38 -16.89 18.07
CA THR A 90 19.27 -16.89 16.61
C THR A 90 17.86 -16.56 16.13
N VAL A 91 16.82 -17.14 16.75
CA VAL A 91 15.41 -16.86 16.40
C VAL A 91 15.02 -15.42 16.70
N ASN A 92 15.50 -14.89 17.84
CA ASN A 92 15.24 -13.51 18.23
C ASN A 92 15.95 -12.53 17.30
N ASN A 93 17.22 -12.78 16.98
CA ASN A 93 18.01 -11.97 16.07
C ASN A 93 17.46 -11.98 14.64
N PHE A 94 17.00 -13.15 14.17
CA PHE A 94 16.30 -13.27 12.89
C PHE A 94 15.03 -12.42 12.90
N ALA A 95 14.18 -12.56 13.93
CA ALA A 95 12.99 -11.72 14.08
C ALA A 95 13.35 -10.24 14.05
N LEU A 96 14.29 -9.80 14.89
CA LEU A 96 14.74 -8.41 15.00
C LEU A 96 15.26 -7.85 13.68
N HIS A 97 15.97 -8.63 12.87
CA HIS A 97 16.43 -8.21 11.55
C HIS A 97 15.25 -7.82 10.64
N PHE A 98 14.16 -8.60 10.66
CA PHE A 98 12.93 -8.28 9.94
C PHE A 98 12.09 -7.19 10.63
N LYS A 99 12.15 -7.05 11.97
CA LYS A 99 11.49 -5.94 12.70
C LYS A 99 12.17 -4.58 12.44
N ALA A 100 13.49 -4.52 12.47
CA ALA A 100 14.24 -3.32 12.11
C ALA A 100 14.00 -2.95 10.63
N SER A 101 13.96 -3.97 9.78
CA SER A 101 13.57 -3.80 8.39
C SER A 101 12.09 -3.43 8.22
N SER A 102 11.19 -3.69 9.15
CA SER A 102 9.79 -3.21 9.07
C SER A 102 9.64 -1.70 9.36
N SER A 103 10.59 -1.11 10.10
CA SER A 103 10.70 0.35 10.18
C SER A 103 11.33 0.97 8.92
N ALA A 104 12.24 0.26 8.25
CA ALA A 104 12.92 0.74 7.03
C ALA A 104 12.20 0.35 5.71
N ILE A 105 11.35 -0.68 5.73
CA ILE A 105 10.58 -1.22 4.61
C ILE A 105 9.09 -1.06 4.96
N ARG A 106 8.66 0.20 5.03
CA ARG A 106 7.26 0.54 4.76
C ARG A 106 7.02 0.44 3.25
N THR A 107 6.97 -0.78 2.71
CA THR A 107 6.39 -1.03 1.38
C THR A 107 5.08 -1.81 1.47
N THR A 108 4.40 -1.78 2.62
CA THR A 108 2.95 -2.00 2.66
C THR A 108 2.30 -0.79 1.98
N LYS A 109 2.22 -0.82 0.65
CA LYS A 109 1.51 0.21 -0.12
C LYS A 109 0.10 0.28 0.45
N GLU A 110 -0.25 1.39 1.12
CA GLU A 110 -1.60 1.61 1.64
C GLU A 110 -2.63 1.20 0.57
N PRO A 111 -3.73 0.53 0.96
CA PRO A 111 -4.75 0.14 0.00
C PRO A 111 -5.24 1.38 -0.74
N VAL A 112 -5.46 1.26 -2.05
CA VAL A 112 -5.81 2.41 -2.92
C VAL A 112 -7.06 3.14 -2.40
N SER A 113 -7.99 2.42 -1.77
CA SER A 113 -9.17 3.01 -1.13
C SER A 113 -8.84 3.99 0.00
N VAL A 114 -7.77 3.75 0.76
CA VAL A 114 -7.30 4.66 1.82
C VAL A 114 -6.65 5.89 1.21
N LEU A 115 -5.80 5.71 0.19
CA LEU A 115 -5.19 6.83 -0.53
C LEU A 115 -6.24 7.74 -1.18
N VAL A 116 -7.28 7.14 -1.80
CA VAL A 116 -8.41 7.88 -2.38
C VAL A 116 -9.15 8.69 -1.31
N LYS A 117 -9.42 8.12 -0.13
CA LYS A 117 -10.07 8.83 0.97
C LYS A 117 -9.21 10.00 1.47
N ARG A 118 -7.91 9.77 1.66
CA ARG A 118 -6.99 10.80 2.15
C ARG A 118 -6.87 11.98 1.19
N VAL A 119 -6.72 11.70 -0.11
CA VAL A 119 -6.73 12.76 -1.15
C VAL A 119 -8.09 13.48 -1.19
N GLN A 120 -9.19 12.75 -1.02
CA GLN A 120 -10.53 13.34 -0.97
C GLN A 120 -10.72 14.29 0.20
N GLU A 121 -10.21 13.93 1.38
CA GLU A 121 -10.23 14.77 2.58
C GLU A 121 -9.33 15.99 2.41
N LEU A 122 -8.10 15.81 1.93
CA LEU A 122 -7.16 16.89 1.61
C LEU A 122 -7.79 17.93 0.67
N PHE A 123 -8.37 17.48 -0.44
CA PHE A 123 -9.03 18.36 -1.40
C PHE A 123 -10.22 19.09 -0.79
N ASN A 124 -11.06 18.40 -0.01
CA ASN A 124 -12.18 19.05 0.67
C ASN A 124 -11.70 20.09 1.69
N GLN A 125 -10.59 19.83 2.40
CA GLN A 125 -10.00 20.77 3.33
C GLN A 125 -9.50 22.02 2.60
N LYS A 126 -8.66 21.86 1.57
CA LYS A 126 -8.14 22.98 0.76
C LYS A 126 -9.26 23.80 0.11
N TYR A 127 -10.38 23.16 -0.25
CA TYR A 127 -11.57 23.85 -0.77
C TYR A 127 -12.28 24.68 0.30
N LYS A 128 -12.42 24.15 1.53
CA LYS A 128 -13.00 24.89 2.66
C LYS A 128 -12.14 26.08 3.08
N ASP A 129 -10.81 25.92 3.02
CA ASP A 129 -9.86 26.98 3.37
C ASP A 129 -10.04 28.23 2.50
N VAL A 130 -10.56 28.09 1.28
CA VAL A 130 -10.83 29.19 0.35
C VAL A 130 -12.31 29.58 0.26
N GLY A 131 -13.10 29.24 1.28
CA GLY A 131 -14.51 29.63 1.39
C GLY A 131 -15.50 28.67 0.75
N GLY A 132 -15.05 27.50 0.29
CA GLY A 132 -15.90 26.46 -0.25
C GLY A 132 -16.75 25.77 0.83
N VAL A 133 -18.02 25.48 0.52
CA VAL A 133 -18.92 24.78 1.45
C VAL A 133 -18.98 23.29 1.16
N GLY A 134 -18.73 22.46 2.17
CA GLY A 134 -18.93 21.01 2.11
C GLY A 134 -17.87 20.27 1.30
N LYS A 135 -18.28 19.62 0.20
CA LYS A 135 -17.43 18.82 -0.69
C LYS A 135 -17.24 19.55 -2.01
N ILE A 136 -16.13 19.30 -2.69
CA ILE A 136 -15.90 19.87 -4.02
C ILE A 136 -17.01 19.46 -5.00
N PRO A 137 -17.68 20.42 -5.67
CA PRO A 137 -18.74 20.13 -6.62
C PRO A 137 -18.16 19.73 -7.98
N TYR A 138 -17.59 18.52 -8.08
CA TYR A 138 -16.96 18.02 -9.30
C TYR A 138 -17.87 18.02 -10.55
N GLN A 139 -19.20 17.96 -10.36
CA GLN A 139 -20.18 18.08 -11.45
C GLN A 139 -20.25 19.52 -11.98
N SER A 140 -20.32 20.52 -11.09
CA SER A 140 -20.33 21.94 -11.47
C SER A 140 -19.01 22.38 -12.11
N LEU A 141 -17.88 21.81 -11.66
CA LEU A 141 -16.57 22.01 -12.32
C LEU A 141 -16.59 21.51 -13.77
N ARG A 142 -17.16 20.32 -14.00
CA ARG A 142 -17.24 19.72 -15.34
C ARG A 142 -18.17 20.51 -16.27
N ASN A 143 -19.25 21.06 -15.73
CA ASN A 143 -20.23 21.84 -16.48
C ASN A 143 -19.81 23.32 -16.65
N HIS A 144 -18.64 23.72 -16.13
CA HIS A 144 -18.15 25.11 -16.13
C HIS A 144 -19.05 26.10 -15.35
N ASN A 145 -19.94 25.60 -14.49
CA ASN A 145 -20.80 26.44 -13.64
C ASN A 145 -20.03 27.03 -12.44
N VAL A 146 -18.91 26.43 -12.06
CA VAL A 146 -18.02 26.91 -10.99
C VAL A 146 -16.59 26.70 -11.48
N THR A 147 -15.73 27.69 -11.25
CA THR A 147 -14.31 27.57 -11.58
C THR A 147 -13.50 27.42 -10.29
N ILE A 148 -12.73 26.33 -10.17
CA ILE A 148 -11.75 26.15 -9.09
C ILE A 148 -10.39 25.90 -9.72
N HIS A 149 -9.46 26.82 -9.47
CA HIS A 149 -8.07 26.68 -9.88
C HIS A 149 -7.30 25.97 -8.77
N ALA A 150 -6.62 24.88 -9.11
CA ALA A 150 -5.71 24.19 -8.20
C ALA A 150 -4.26 24.49 -8.60
N ALA A 151 -3.50 25.05 -7.67
CA ALA A 151 -2.07 25.28 -7.81
C ALA A 151 -1.28 24.23 -7.00
N GLY A 152 -0.02 24.01 -7.37
CA GLY A 152 0.89 23.11 -6.64
C GLY A 152 0.59 21.62 -6.76
N LEU A 153 -0.33 21.22 -7.65
CA LEU A 153 -0.51 19.80 -7.99
C LEU A 153 0.75 19.24 -8.69
N PRO A 154 1.09 17.95 -8.47
CA PRO A 154 2.20 17.31 -9.16
C PRO A 154 2.12 17.46 -10.70
N LYS A 155 3.29 17.54 -11.36
CA LYS A 155 3.40 17.90 -12.78
C LYS A 155 2.42 17.12 -13.67
N GLY A 156 1.59 17.85 -14.42
CA GLY A 156 0.65 17.29 -15.39
C GLY A 156 -0.67 16.77 -14.81
N LEU A 157 -0.93 16.93 -13.50
CA LEU A 157 -2.21 16.60 -12.91
C LEU A 157 -3.16 17.80 -12.91
N THR A 158 -4.42 17.53 -13.23
CA THR A 158 -5.53 18.49 -13.13
C THR A 158 -6.48 18.05 -12.04
N LEU A 159 -7.26 18.98 -11.47
CA LEU A 159 -8.23 18.68 -10.41
C LEU A 159 -9.38 17.79 -10.94
N LYS A 160 -9.43 16.54 -10.48
CA LYS A 160 -10.50 15.55 -10.78
C LYS A 160 -10.92 14.80 -9.52
N LYS A 161 -11.96 13.95 -9.61
CA LYS A 161 -12.32 13.07 -8.48
C LYS A 161 -11.14 12.17 -8.11
N PRO A 162 -10.84 11.99 -6.81
CA PRO A 162 -9.73 11.18 -6.36
C PRO A 162 -9.73 9.73 -6.89
N SER A 163 -10.91 9.17 -7.15
CA SER A 163 -11.07 7.83 -7.73
C SER A 163 -10.54 7.69 -9.17
N PHE A 164 -10.27 8.78 -9.88
CA PHE A 164 -9.71 8.75 -11.24
C PHE A 164 -8.17 8.79 -11.27
N TYR A 165 -7.51 8.94 -10.11
CA TYR A 165 -6.05 8.89 -10.05
C TYR A 165 -5.57 7.46 -9.83
N GLY A 166 -4.46 7.11 -10.50
CA GLY A 166 -3.72 5.89 -10.21
C GLY A 166 -2.99 5.98 -8.87
N ARG A 167 -2.59 4.84 -8.30
CA ARG A 167 -1.88 4.78 -7.00
C ARG A 167 -0.72 5.77 -6.91
N LYS A 168 0.18 5.79 -7.90
CA LYS A 168 1.34 6.69 -7.90
C LYS A 168 0.93 8.17 -7.84
N GLN A 169 -0.10 8.54 -8.59
CA GLN A 169 -0.64 9.90 -8.59
C GLN A 169 -1.23 10.28 -7.23
N LEU A 170 -1.94 9.36 -6.57
CA LEU A 170 -2.47 9.60 -5.23
C LEU A 170 -1.35 9.80 -4.20
N GLU A 171 -0.31 8.96 -4.25
CA GLU A 171 0.86 9.09 -3.38
C GLU A 171 1.60 10.41 -3.61
N ASP A 172 1.78 10.82 -4.87
CA ASP A 172 2.44 12.08 -5.22
C ASP A 172 1.62 13.30 -4.79
N ILE A 173 0.29 13.24 -4.90
CA ILE A 173 -0.61 14.30 -4.40
C ILE A 173 -0.49 14.44 -2.88
N ILE A 174 -0.49 13.33 -2.14
CA ILE A 174 -0.34 13.35 -0.67
C ILE A 174 1.02 13.92 -0.27
N LYS A 175 2.11 13.56 -0.98
CA LYS A 175 3.44 14.12 -0.71
C LYS A 175 3.55 15.62 -1.00
N ALA A 176 2.71 16.13 -1.91
CA ALA A 176 2.66 17.54 -2.26
C ALA A 176 1.57 18.31 -1.49
N GLU A 177 1.00 17.76 -0.41
CA GLU A 177 -0.13 18.36 0.31
C GLU A 177 0.10 19.81 0.78
N ASP A 178 1.34 20.12 1.18
CA ASP A 178 1.76 21.46 1.61
C ASP A 178 1.84 22.46 0.46
N GLN A 179 2.11 21.98 -0.76
CA GLN A 179 2.24 22.81 -1.95
C GLN A 179 0.88 23.08 -2.61
N ILE A 180 -0.12 22.22 -2.36
CA ILE A 180 -1.44 22.33 -2.98
C ILE A 180 -2.25 23.46 -2.34
N SER A 181 -2.74 24.37 -3.18
CA SER A 181 -3.68 25.43 -2.80
C SER A 181 -4.77 25.59 -3.85
N PHE A 182 -5.98 25.96 -3.41
CA PHE A 182 -7.12 26.18 -4.31
C PHE A 182 -7.50 27.66 -4.35
N HIS A 183 -8.12 28.07 -5.46
CA HIS A 183 -8.71 29.38 -5.63
C HIS A 183 -10.06 29.23 -6.32
N ILE A 184 -11.13 29.76 -5.72
CA ILE A 184 -12.46 29.77 -6.35
C ILE A 184 -12.50 30.99 -7.28
N GLY A 185 -12.60 30.73 -8.58
CA GLY A 185 -12.91 31.76 -9.56
C GLY A 185 -14.39 32.13 -9.43
N GLY A 186 -14.68 33.29 -8.87
CA GLY A 186 -16.03 33.83 -8.85
C GLY A 186 -16.46 34.26 -10.24
N GLU A 187 -17.70 33.96 -10.62
CA GLU A 187 -18.41 34.81 -11.57
C GLU A 187 -18.55 36.20 -10.95
N ASN A 188 -17.55 37.04 -11.19
CA ASN A 188 -17.62 38.48 -11.39
C ASN A 188 -16.39 38.88 -12.22
N GLY A 189 -16.28 38.22 -13.36
CA GLY A 189 -15.40 38.57 -14.47
C GLY A 189 -16.16 38.61 -15.79
N ALA A 190 -17.48 38.88 -15.76
CA ALA A 190 -18.04 39.70 -16.81
C ALA A 190 -17.36 41.06 -16.63
N GLN A 191 -16.76 41.58 -17.70
CA GLN A 191 -16.51 43.01 -17.79
C GLN A 191 -17.87 43.70 -17.61
N SER A 192 -18.22 44.06 -16.38
CA SER A 192 -19.18 45.13 -16.16
C SER A 192 -18.43 46.40 -16.52
N GLN A 193 -18.32 46.66 -17.82
CA GLN A 193 -18.25 48.04 -18.28
C GLN A 193 -19.50 48.69 -17.69
N THR A 194 -19.31 49.45 -16.62
CA THR A 194 -20.38 50.26 -16.05
C THR A 194 -20.95 51.09 -17.20
N VAL A 195 -22.27 51.19 -17.31
CA VAL A 195 -22.93 52.02 -18.33
C VAL A 195 -22.42 53.47 -18.30
N GLU A 196 -21.85 53.92 -17.18
CA GLU A 196 -21.17 55.21 -17.07
C GLU A 196 -19.84 55.29 -17.83
N GLU A 197 -19.03 54.22 -17.90
CA GLU A 197 -17.78 54.22 -18.67
C GLU A 197 -18.02 54.10 -20.19
N ILE A 198 -19.13 53.48 -20.61
CA ILE A 198 -19.54 53.44 -22.03
C ILE A 198 -20.04 54.81 -22.48
N LEU A 199 -20.73 55.57 -21.62
CA LEU A 199 -21.18 56.93 -21.95
C LEU A 199 -19.99 57.92 -22.04
N ASP A 200 -18.97 57.77 -21.20
CA ASP A 200 -17.77 58.62 -21.25
C ASP A 200 -16.87 58.30 -22.47
N ALA A 201 -16.85 57.04 -22.93
CA ALA A 201 -16.13 56.66 -24.15
C ALA A 201 -16.82 57.13 -25.45
N MET A 202 -18.11 57.48 -25.41
CA MET A 202 -18.87 57.95 -26.58
C MET A 202 -18.92 59.48 -26.72
N CYS A 203 -18.39 60.25 -25.76
CA CYS A 203 -18.38 61.72 -25.83
C CYS A 203 -17.09 62.31 -26.43
N GLY A 204 -16.21 61.48 -26.99
CA GLY A 204 -14.89 61.90 -27.47
C GLY A 204 -14.76 62.24 -28.95
N ASN A 205 -15.73 61.89 -29.82
CA ASN A 205 -15.63 62.23 -31.25
C ASN A 205 -17.01 62.48 -31.84
N GLY A 206 -17.36 63.76 -31.95
CA GLY A 206 -18.61 64.22 -32.51
C GLY A 206 -18.86 63.67 -33.91
N ARG A 207 -20.05 63.09 -34.09
CA ARG A 207 -20.90 63.25 -35.27
C ARG A 207 -22.30 62.70 -34.97
N PHE A 208 -23.22 63.63 -34.77
CA PHE A 208 -24.65 63.40 -34.72
C PHE A 208 -25.15 62.68 -35.99
N LEU A 209 -26.04 61.71 -35.83
CA LEU A 209 -27.13 61.50 -36.76
C LEU A 209 -28.35 61.00 -35.98
N VAL A 210 -29.28 61.91 -35.71
CA VAL A 210 -30.65 61.60 -35.32
C VAL A 210 -31.41 61.29 -36.61
N LEU A 211 -32.02 60.12 -36.70
CA LEU A 211 -33.14 59.88 -37.60
C LEU A 211 -34.33 59.44 -36.74
N LEU A 212 -35.45 60.11 -36.98
CA LEU A 212 -36.74 60.02 -36.28
C LEU A 212 -37.21 58.59 -36.03
#